data_AF-A0A7V1PJ14-F1
#
_entry.id   AF-A0A7V1PJ14-F1
#
_cell.length_a   1.000
_cell.length_b   1.000
_cell.length_c   1.000
_cell.angle_alpha   90.00
_cell.angle_beta   90.00
_cell.angle_gamma   90.00
#
_symmetry.space_group_name_H-M   'P 1'
#
loop_
_entity.id
_entity.type
_entity.pdbx_description
1 polymer ?
#
loop_
_entity_poly.entity_id
_entity_poly.type
_entity_poly.pdbx_seq_one_letter_code
_entity_poly.pdbx_strand_id
1 'polypeptide(L)' 'MEKETFTVTFFHPQPTKVKVTKGKDLLSSAIEAGVFINSSCGGDGVCGRCKVIIKKGKYK' A
#
# COMPACT_ATOMS: atom_id res chain seq x y z
N MET A 1 -0.47 -1.87 -23.66
CA MET A 1 -0.38 -0.85 -22.59
C MET A 1 0.58 -1.37 -21.53
N GLU A 2 1.85 -0.96 -21.58
CA GLU A 2 2.83 -1.31 -20.54
C GLU A 2 2.46 -0.60 -19.25
N LYS A 3 1.92 -1.35 -18.29
CA LYS A 3 1.69 -0.83 -16.94
C LYS A 3 3.02 -0.84 -16.22
N GLU A 4 3.60 0.34 -15.98
CA GLU A 4 4.79 0.51 -15.16
C GLU A 4 4.53 -0.10 -13.77
N THR A 5 5.38 -1.04 -13.33
CA THR A 5 5.23 -1.72 -12.05
C THR A 5 6.34 -1.34 -11.08
N PHE A 6 5.97 -1.11 -9.83
CA PHE A 6 6.86 -0.85 -8.70
C PHE A 6 6.88 -2.03 -7.75
N THR A 7 7.99 -2.23 -7.05
CA THR A 7 8.05 -3.19 -5.94
C THR A 7 7.89 -2.43 -4.63
N VAL A 8 6.83 -2.73 -3.88
CA VAL A 8 6.57 -2.16 -2.56
C VAL A 8 6.79 -3.24 -1.51
N THR A 9 7.41 -2.86 -0.38
CA THR A 9 7.62 -3.75 0.76
C THR A 9 6.86 -3.24 1.96
N PHE A 10 5.92 -4.03 2.46
CA PHE A 10 5.21 -3.79 3.72
C PHE A 10 5.96 -4.50 4.84
N PHE A 11 6.15 -3.84 5.99
CA PHE A 11 6.97 -4.37 7.09
C PHE A 11 6.16 -4.94 8.26
N HIS A 12 4.83 -4.95 8.19
CA HIS A 12 3.97 -5.36 9.30
C HIS A 12 2.87 -6.30 8.79
N PRO A 13 2.61 -7.45 9.46
CA PRO A 13 3.34 -8.00 10.62
C PRO A 13 4.71 -8.59 10.27
N GLN A 14 4.93 -8.98 9.01
CA GLN A 14 6.19 -9.49 8.48
C GLN A 14 6.54 -8.74 7.18
N PRO A 15 7.82 -8.74 6.75
CA PRO A 15 8.24 -8.10 5.52
C PRO A 15 7.66 -8.83 4.29
N THR A 16 6.61 -8.26 3.69
CA THR A 16 5.97 -8.76 2.47
C THR A 16 6.28 -7.86 1.30
N LYS A 17 6.77 -8.43 0.20
CA LYS A 17 7.03 -7.73 -1.05
C LYS A 17 5.89 -7.98 -2.03
N VAL A 18 5.40 -6.93 -2.67
CA VAL A 18 4.35 -7.02 -3.69
C VAL A 18 4.70 -6.16 -4.90
N LYS A 19 4.32 -6.64 -6.09
CA LYS A 19 4.41 -5.87 -7.33
C LYS A 19 3.13 -5.06 -7.50
N VAL A 20 3.29 -3.77 -7.71
CA VAL A 20 2.20 -2.80 -7.73
C VAL A 20 2.24 -2.04 -9.05
N THR A 21 1.11 -1.91 -9.73
CA THR A 21 1.03 -1.09 -10.94
C THR A 21 0.97 0.39 -10.58
N LYS A 22 1.60 1.25 -11.39
CA LYS A 22 1.47 2.71 -11.30
C LYS A 22 0.00 3.11 -11.26
N GLY A 23 -0.33 4.03 -10.35
CA GLY A 23 -1.70 4.54 -10.15
C GLY A 23 -2.56 3.68 -9.22
N LYS A 24 -2.08 2.52 -8.77
CA LYS A 24 -2.75 1.76 -7.71
C LYS A 24 -2.38 2.31 -6.34
N ASP A 25 -3.36 2.36 -5.44
CA ASP A 25 -3.17 2.87 -4.08
C ASP A 25 -2.49 1.82 -3.18
N LEU A 26 -1.82 2.30 -2.12
CA LEU A 26 -1.10 1.44 -1.19
C LEU A 26 -2.02 0.58 -0.31
N LEU A 27 -3.25 1.02 -0.04
CA LEU A 27 -4.19 0.28 0.81
C LEU A 27 -4.64 -0.99 0.11
N SER A 28 -5.13 -0.90 -1.13
CA SER A 28 -5.51 -2.03 -1.96
C SER A 28 -4.33 -2.99 -2.16
N SER A 29 -3.14 -2.43 -2.40
CA SER A 29 -1.92 -3.22 -2.60
C SER A 29 -1.48 -3.97 -1.34
N ALA A 30 -1.69 -3.38 -0.16
CA ALA A 30 -1.44 -4.04 1.12
C ALA A 30 -2.40 -5.21 1.32
N ILE A 31 -3.70 -5.01 1.06
CA ILE A 31 -4.73 -6.04 1.22
C ILE A 31 -4.45 -7.23 0.30
N GLU A 32 -4.10 -6.99 -0.97
CA GLU A 32 -3.72 -8.05 -1.91
C GLU A 32 -2.45 -8.80 -1.50
N ALA A 33 -1.53 -8.12 -0.81
CA ALA A 33 -0.35 -8.72 -0.23
C ALA A 33 -0.62 -9.49 1.09
N GLY A 34 -1.89 -9.58 1.53
CA GLY A 34 -2.29 -10.19 2.80
C GLY A 34 -1.95 -9.33 4.02
N VAL A 35 -1.64 -8.05 3.81
CA VAL A 35 -1.38 -7.07 4.86
C VAL A 35 -2.68 -6.31 5.15
N PHE A 36 -3.38 -6.73 6.20
CA PHE A 36 -4.62 -6.11 6.61
C PHE A 36 -4.37 -4.82 7.38
N ILE A 37 -4.92 -3.71 6.87
CA ILE A 37 -4.90 -2.40 7.51
C ILE A 37 -6.34 -1.97 7.76
N ASN A 38 -6.64 -1.53 8.98
CA ASN A 38 -7.98 -1.06 9.31
C ASN A 38 -8.33 0.17 8.46
N SER A 39 -9.39 0.03 7.67
CA SER A 39 -9.80 1.01 6.67
C SER A 39 -11.32 1.14 6.66
N SER A 40 -11.90 1.59 7.77
CA SER A 40 -13.37 1.70 7.87
C SER A 40 -14.00 2.69 6.86
N CYS A 41 -13.20 3.58 6.25
CA CYS A 41 -13.66 4.47 5.17
C CYS A 41 -13.26 3.97 3.76
N GLY A 42 -12.71 2.77 3.63
CA GLY A 42 -12.38 2.19 2.33
C GLY A 42 -11.27 2.88 1.51
N GLY A 43 -10.68 3.98 2.00
CA GLY A 43 -9.69 4.76 1.26
C GLY A 43 -10.09 6.21 0.99
N ASP A 44 -11.25 6.66 1.45
CA ASP A 44 -11.75 8.04 1.26
C ASP A 44 -10.93 9.13 1.98
N GLY A 45 -9.97 8.74 2.82
CA GLY A 45 -9.09 9.68 3.51
C GLY A 45 -9.72 10.39 4.72
N VAL A 46 -10.95 10.05 5.11
CA VAL A 46 -11.69 10.74 6.18
C VAL A 46 -11.39 10.25 7.59
N CYS A 47 -10.92 9.00 7.76
CA CYS A 47 -10.74 8.42 9.10
C CYS A 47 -9.28 8.34 9.60
N GLY A 48 -8.29 8.42 8.70
CA GLY A 48 -6.87 8.36 9.05
C GLY A 48 -6.37 7.03 9.64
N ARG A 49 -7.18 5.96 9.69
CA ARG A 49 -6.80 4.66 10.27
C ARG A 49 -5.78 3.89 9.44
N CYS A 50 -5.75 4.11 8.14
CA CYS A 50 -4.80 3.50 7.21
C CYS A 50 -3.49 4.27 7.05
N LYS A 51 -3.12 5.11 8.03
CA LYS A 51 -1.89 5.91 7.99
C LYS A 51 -0.66 5.02 8.08
N VAL A 52 0.33 5.28 7.24
CA VAL A 52 1.57 4.51 7.16
C VAL A 52 2.80 5.41 7.30
N ILE A 53 3.92 4.80 7.67
CA ILE A 53 5.23 5.47 7.75
C ILE A 53 6.12 4.91 6.65
N ILE A 54 6.61 5.79 5.78
CA ILE A 54 7.51 5.41 4.70
C ILE A 54 8.93 5.32 5.25
N LYS A 55 9.47 4.11 5.30
CA LYS A 55 10.85 3.87 5.78
C LYS A 55 11.90 4.23 4.74
N LYS A 56 11.63 3.94 3.47
CA LYS A 56 12.52 4.20 2.32
C LYS A 56 11.70 4.34 1.04
N GLY A 57 12.26 5.06 0.06
CA GLY A 57 11.65 5.30 -1.24
C GLY A 57 11.16 6.75 -1.41
N LYS A 58 10.84 7.11 -2.66
CA LYS A 58 10.22 8.40 -2.99
C LYS A 58 8.71 8.18 -3.18
N TYR A 59 7.92 9.07 -2.61
CA TYR A 59 6.47 9.14 -2.80
C TYR A 59 6.13 10.60 -3.15
N LYS A 60 5.14 10.80 -4.02
CA LYS A 60 4.62 12.11 -4.39
C LYS A 60 3.11 12.03 -4.55
#